data_AF-G4ZT67-F1
#
_entry.id   AF-G4ZT67-F1
#
_cell.length_a   1.000
_cell.length_b   1.000
_cell.length_c   1.000
_cell.angle_alpha   90.00
_cell.angle_beta   90.00
_cell.angle_gamma   90.00
#
_symmetry.space_group_name_H-M   'P 1'
#
loop_
_entity.id
_entity.type
_entity.pdbx_description
1 polymer ?
#
loop_
_entity_poly.entity_id
_entity_poly.type
_entity_poly.pdbx_seq_one_letter_code
_entity_poly.pdbx_strand_id
1 'polypeptide(L)'
;MPKSWQLFKGKLRERFRPKDFEYNLRERLFQLKQHGTIHEYVSSFQDLMSQSELDISEMEKRFYFQNGLRAETAKKVKELSPRFLHEVIEIATNFEFAHYGGLSLKPARGPKEDWLKSATCNNCGQFGHIKPQCTSTKEMNHYVGG
;
A
#
# COMPACT_ATOMS: atom_id res chain seq x y z
N MET A 1 38.35 -10.20 -23.26
CA MET A 1 37.11 -9.64 -22.68
C MET A 1 35.92 -10.51 -23.10
N PRO A 2 34.90 -10.73 -22.25
CA PRO A 2 33.71 -11.52 -22.62
C PRO A 2 33.01 -10.85 -23.81
N LYS A 3 32.68 -11.61 -24.86
CA LYS A 3 32.15 -11.06 -26.12
C LYS A 3 30.66 -10.63 -26.04
N SER A 4 30.00 -10.79 -24.89
CA SER A 4 28.63 -10.31 -24.68
C SER A 4 28.37 -9.97 -23.20
N TRP A 5 27.44 -9.04 -22.97
CA TRP A 5 26.95 -8.68 -21.63
C TRP A 5 26.38 -9.88 -20.87
N GLN A 6 25.73 -10.81 -21.57
CA GLN A 6 25.22 -12.06 -20.98
C GLN A 6 26.37 -12.93 -20.46
N LEU A 7 27.45 -13.08 -21.22
CA LEU A 7 28.61 -13.88 -20.82
C LEU A 7 29.35 -13.26 -19.63
N PHE A 8 29.44 -11.93 -19.59
CA PHE A 8 30.01 -11.21 -18.44
C PHE A 8 29.18 -11.41 -17.16
N LYS A 9 27.85 -11.25 -17.25
CA LYS A 9 26.94 -11.52 -16.11
C LYS A 9 27.05 -12.98 -15.65
N GLY A 10 27.13 -13.94 -16.58
CA GLY A 10 27.31 -15.34 -16.26
C GLY A 10 28.57 -15.61 -15.45
N LYS A 11 29.73 -15.08 -15.89
CA LYS A 11 31.01 -15.24 -15.18
C LYS A 11 31.06 -14.56 -13.81
N LEU A 12 30.42 -13.40 -13.67
CA LEU A 12 30.30 -12.75 -12.36
C LEU A 12 29.47 -13.59 -11.39
N ARG A 13 28.33 -14.13 -11.85
CA ARG A 13 27.48 -15.01 -11.03
C ARG A 13 28.23 -16.27 -10.64
N GLU A 14 28.88 -16.95 -11.58
CA GLU A 14 29.66 -18.16 -11.30
C GLU A 14 30.70 -17.95 -10.18
N ARG A 15 31.32 -16.77 -10.12
CA ARG A 15 32.40 -16.49 -9.17
C ARG A 15 31.94 -15.95 -7.82
N PHE A 16 30.87 -15.16 -7.79
CA PHE A 16 30.45 -14.43 -6.59
C PHE A 16 29.12 -14.89 -6.02
N ARG A 17 28.35 -15.73 -6.74
CA ARG A 17 27.07 -16.24 -6.26
C ARG A 17 27.26 -17.60 -5.58
N PRO A 18 26.66 -17.81 -4.40
CA PRO A 18 26.56 -19.14 -3.80
C PRO A 18 25.81 -20.11 -4.72
N LYS A 19 26.25 -21.37 -4.79
CA LYS A 19 25.57 -22.42 -5.57
C LYS A 19 24.10 -22.58 -5.16
N ASP A 20 23.82 -22.42 -3.88
CA ASP A 20 22.49 -22.60 -3.30
C ASP A 20 21.67 -21.29 -3.24
N PHE A 21 22.07 -20.24 -3.98
CA PHE A 21 21.44 -18.92 -3.89
C PHE A 21 19.93 -18.95 -4.12
N GLU A 22 19.46 -19.65 -5.16
CA GLU A 22 18.02 -19.76 -5.46
C GLU A 22 17.27 -20.51 -4.35
N TYR A 23 17.89 -21.54 -3.77
CA TYR A 23 17.31 -22.28 -2.65
C TYR A 23 17.19 -21.39 -1.41
N ASN A 24 18.28 -20.68 -1.05
CA ASN A 24 18.29 -19.72 0.05
C ASN A 24 17.27 -18.60 -0.17
N LEU A 25 17.09 -18.14 -1.41
CA LEU A 25 16.09 -17.11 -1.73
C LEU A 25 14.66 -17.63 -1.50
N ARG A 26 14.36 -18.85 -1.96
CA ARG A 26 13.05 -19.49 -1.73
C ARG A 26 12.81 -19.75 -0.24
N GLU A 27 13.84 -20.14 0.50
CA GLU A 27 13.77 -20.29 1.95
C GLU A 27 13.45 -18.95 2.62
N ARG A 28 14.13 -17.86 2.23
CA ARG A 28 13.84 -16.51 2.73
C ARG A 28 12.43 -16.04 2.37
N LEU A 29 11.96 -16.31 1.14
CA LEU A 29 10.57 -16.02 0.73
C LEU A 29 9.55 -16.80 1.58
N PHE A 30 9.84 -18.07 1.88
CA PHE A 30 8.97 -18.91 2.70
C PHE A 30 8.92 -18.47 4.17
N GLN A 31 10.08 -18.06 4.71
CA GLN A 31 10.24 -17.59 6.09
C GLN A 31 9.80 -16.13 6.28
N LEU A 32 9.63 -15.35 5.20
CA LEU A 32 9.22 -13.95 5.28
C LEU A 32 7.84 -13.83 5.94
N LYS A 33 7.79 -13.24 7.14
CA LYS A 33 6.55 -12.96 7.88
C LYS A 33 6.31 -11.46 8.03
N GLN A 34 5.03 -11.07 8.02
CA GLN A 34 4.59 -9.71 8.26
C GLN A 34 4.62 -9.38 9.77
N HIS A 35 5.73 -8.79 10.22
CA HIS A 35 5.86 -8.30 11.60
C HIS A 35 5.34 -6.86 11.77
N GLY A 36 5.56 -6.00 10.78
CA GLY A 36 5.19 -4.58 10.80
C GLY A 36 3.96 -4.25 9.95
N THR A 37 4.03 -3.12 9.27
CA THR A 37 2.99 -2.66 8.34
C THR A 37 2.94 -3.56 7.10
N ILE A 38 1.78 -3.57 6.44
CA ILE A 38 1.63 -4.26 5.15
C ILE A 38 2.60 -3.72 4.09
N HIS A 39 2.88 -2.41 4.10
CA HIS A 39 3.80 -1.78 3.14
C HIS A 39 5.25 -2.26 3.31
N GLU A 40 5.74 -2.36 4.55
CA GLU A 40 7.09 -2.90 4.84
C GLU A 40 7.20 -4.36 4.39
N TYR A 41 6.14 -5.14 4.61
CA TYR A 41 6.08 -6.53 4.16
C TYR A 41 6.08 -6.65 2.63
N VAL A 42 5.24 -5.88 1.93
CA VAL A 42 5.18 -5.84 0.47
C VAL A 42 6.54 -5.43 -0.12
N SER A 43 7.17 -4.41 0.45
CA SER A 43 8.50 -3.97 0.02
C SER A 43 9.56 -5.06 0.21
N SER A 44 9.58 -5.71 1.37
CA SER A 44 10.50 -6.83 1.65
C SER A 44 10.27 -8.01 0.70
N PHE A 45 9.00 -8.31 0.39
CA PHE A 45 8.65 -9.37 -0.55
C PHE A 45 9.11 -9.04 -1.97
N GLN A 46 8.85 -7.81 -2.44
CA GLN A 46 9.28 -7.34 -3.76
C GLN A 46 10.80 -7.31 -3.90
N ASP A 47 11.53 -6.92 -2.86
CA ASP A 47 13.00 -6.95 -2.84
C ASP A 47 13.53 -8.38 -3.04
N LEU A 48 12.98 -9.37 -2.33
CA LEU A 48 13.33 -10.79 -2.53
C LEU A 48 12.93 -11.29 -3.92
N MET A 49 11.74 -10.93 -4.41
CA MET A 49 11.30 -11.29 -5.77
C MET A 49 12.20 -10.68 -6.85
N SER A 50 12.79 -9.50 -6.62
CA SER A 50 13.71 -8.88 -7.58
C SER A 50 15.05 -9.61 -7.71
N GLN A 51 15.41 -10.41 -6.69
CA GLN A 51 16.65 -11.17 -6.64
C GLN A 51 16.56 -12.54 -7.33
N SER A 52 15.35 -13.05 -7.60
CA SER A 52 15.15 -14.35 -8.24
C SER A 52 15.56 -14.31 -9.72
N GLU A 53 16.38 -15.26 -10.15
CA GLU A 53 16.67 -15.43 -11.58
C GLU A 53 15.73 -16.41 -12.26
N LEU A 54 15.16 -17.32 -11.49
CA LEU A 54 14.16 -18.25 -11.97
C LEU A 54 12.79 -17.59 -11.94
N ASP A 55 12.01 -17.86 -12.97
CA ASP A 55 10.62 -17.46 -12.98
C ASP A 55 9.90 -18.18 -11.85
N ILE A 56 9.21 -17.41 -11.02
CA ILE A 56 8.37 -17.90 -9.94
C ILE A 56 6.96 -17.79 -10.47
N SER A 57 6.21 -18.89 -10.50
CA SER A 57 4.85 -18.87 -11.02
C SER A 57 3.97 -17.91 -10.22
N GLU A 58 2.92 -17.35 -10.85
CA GLU A 58 1.95 -16.51 -10.12
C GLU A 58 1.34 -17.24 -8.93
N MET A 59 1.14 -18.55 -9.04
CA MET A 59 0.65 -19.37 -7.93
C MET A 59 1.63 -19.42 -6.76
N GLU A 60 2.92 -19.63 -7.02
CA GLU A 60 3.97 -19.61 -6.00
C GLU A 60 4.09 -18.22 -5.36
N LYS A 61 4.03 -17.14 -6.14
CA LYS A 61 4.03 -15.76 -5.62
C LYS A 61 2.90 -15.54 -4.62
N ARG A 62 1.68 -15.93 -4.99
CA ARG A 62 0.52 -15.83 -4.09
C ARG A 62 0.69 -16.70 -2.85
N PHE A 63 1.20 -17.93 -3.01
CA PHE A 63 1.43 -18.84 -1.91
C PHE A 63 2.42 -18.27 -0.88
N TYR A 64 3.60 -17.81 -1.32
CA TYR A 64 4.61 -17.23 -0.43
C TYR A 64 4.08 -15.97 0.25
N PHE A 65 3.46 -15.07 -0.50
CA PHE A 65 2.91 -13.83 0.04
C PHE A 65 1.82 -14.12 1.08
N GLN A 66 0.84 -14.96 0.74
CA GLN A 66 -0.27 -15.28 1.64
C GLN A 66 0.18 -16.02 2.90
N ASN A 67 1.20 -16.90 2.80
CA ASN A 67 1.77 -17.60 3.95
C ASN A 67 2.53 -16.67 4.91
N GLY A 68 3.05 -15.55 4.41
CA GLY A 68 3.76 -14.57 5.22
C GLY A 68 2.87 -13.52 5.87
N LEU A 69 1.63 -13.35 5.40
CA LEU A 69 0.66 -12.44 6.01
C LEU A 69 0.31 -12.84 7.45
N ARG A 70 -0.12 -11.86 8.23
CA ARG A 70 -0.72 -12.09 9.55
C ARG A 70 -1.99 -12.95 9.41
N ALA A 71 -2.30 -13.74 10.45
CA ALA A 71 -3.37 -14.74 10.40
C ALA A 71 -4.74 -14.17 9.98
N GLU A 72 -5.16 -13.05 10.57
CA GLU A 72 -6.44 -12.39 10.22
C GLU A 72 -6.49 -11.93 8.77
N THR A 73 -5.40 -11.32 8.30
CA THR A 73 -5.27 -10.80 6.93
C THR A 73 -5.20 -11.95 5.91
N ALA A 74 -4.45 -13.00 6.22
CA ALA A 74 -4.35 -14.22 5.42
C ALA A 74 -5.70 -14.93 5.28
N LYS A 75 -6.50 -14.96 6.35
CA LYS A 75 -7.87 -15.49 6.35
C LYS A 75 -8.74 -14.70 5.38
N LYS A 76 -8.71 -13.36 5.44
CA LYS A 76 -9.49 -12.52 4.52
C LYS A 76 -9.12 -12.73 3.05
N VAL A 77 -7.82 -12.82 2.77
CA VAL A 77 -7.32 -13.13 1.41
C VAL A 77 -7.82 -14.49 0.95
N LYS A 78 -7.84 -15.50 1.83
CA LYS A 78 -8.32 -16.85 1.50
C LYS A 78 -9.81 -16.86 1.16
N GLU A 79 -10.63 -16.11 1.89
CA GLU A 79 -12.07 -15.99 1.64
C GLU A 79 -12.37 -15.44 0.23
N LEU A 80 -11.58 -14.48 -0.23
CA LEU A 80 -11.77 -13.85 -1.55
C LEU A 80 -11.08 -14.61 -2.69
N SER A 81 -10.18 -15.55 -2.38
CA SER A 81 -9.53 -16.46 -3.35
C SER A 81 -9.02 -15.75 -4.62
N PRO A 82 -8.13 -14.75 -4.49
CA PRO A 82 -7.60 -13.99 -5.62
C PRO A 82 -6.78 -14.86 -6.59
N ARG A 83 -6.80 -14.47 -7.87
CA ARG A 83 -6.11 -15.14 -8.97
C ARG A 83 -4.69 -14.61 -9.18
N PHE A 84 -4.41 -13.37 -8.81
CA PHE A 84 -3.12 -12.72 -9.07
C PHE A 84 -2.51 -12.13 -7.80
N LEU A 85 -1.19 -11.94 -7.78
CA LEU A 85 -0.49 -11.35 -6.63
C LEU A 85 -0.98 -9.92 -6.33
N HIS A 86 -1.27 -9.11 -7.35
CA HIS A 86 -1.72 -7.73 -7.14
C HIS A 86 -3.05 -7.66 -6.38
N GLU A 87 -3.99 -8.57 -6.67
CA GLU A 87 -5.26 -8.67 -5.95
C GLU A 87 -5.03 -9.07 -4.48
N VAL A 88 -4.09 -9.98 -4.21
CA VAL A 88 -3.71 -10.34 -2.84
C VAL A 88 -3.19 -9.12 -2.08
N ILE A 89 -2.31 -8.33 -2.69
CA ILE A 89 -1.74 -7.12 -2.09
C ILE A 89 -2.83 -6.08 -1.82
N GLU A 90 -3.75 -5.87 -2.77
CA GLU A 90 -4.88 -4.94 -2.62
C GLU A 90 -5.79 -5.36 -1.47
N ILE A 91 -6.22 -6.64 -1.43
CA ILE A 91 -7.07 -7.17 -0.37
C ILE A 91 -6.39 -7.03 0.99
N ALA A 92 -5.11 -7.41 1.09
CA ALA A 92 -4.36 -7.33 2.34
C ALA A 92 -4.21 -5.87 2.80
N THR A 93 -3.91 -4.95 1.88
CA THR A 93 -3.77 -3.52 2.18
C THR A 93 -5.07 -2.92 2.67
N ASN A 94 -6.19 -3.19 1.98
CA ASN A 94 -7.50 -2.69 2.35
C ASN A 94 -7.96 -3.23 3.72
N PHE A 95 -7.74 -4.52 3.98
CA PHE A 95 -8.05 -5.13 5.27
C PHE A 95 -7.19 -4.54 6.39
N GLU A 96 -5.88 -4.45 6.20
CA GLU A 96 -4.97 -3.89 7.20
C GLU A 96 -5.28 -2.43 7.50
N PHE A 97 -5.63 -1.65 6.47
CA PHE A 97 -6.06 -0.26 6.65
C PHE A 97 -7.35 -0.16 7.48
N ALA A 98 -8.35 -1.00 7.20
CA ALA A 98 -9.62 -0.99 7.94
C ALA A 98 -9.49 -1.47 9.39
N HIS A 99 -8.59 -2.44 9.64
CA HIS A 99 -8.48 -3.11 10.95
C HIS A 99 -7.36 -2.56 11.83
N TYR A 100 -6.27 -2.06 11.25
CA TYR A 100 -5.08 -1.59 11.97
C TYR A 100 -4.68 -0.15 11.62
N GLY A 101 -5.25 0.45 10.57
CA GLY A 101 -5.01 1.84 10.15
C GLY A 101 -5.48 2.91 11.14
N GLY A 102 -6.13 2.52 12.25
CA GLY A 102 -6.46 3.42 13.35
C GLY A 102 -5.24 3.90 14.17
N LEU A 103 -4.08 3.23 14.06
CA LEU A 103 -2.89 3.52 14.87
C LEU A 103 -1.68 4.06 14.10
N SER A 104 -1.69 4.08 12.77
CA SER A 104 -0.62 4.71 12.01
C SER A 104 -1.13 5.10 10.63
N LEU A 105 -0.96 6.37 10.29
CA LEU A 105 -1.35 7.03 9.04
C LEU A 105 -2.86 7.29 8.90
N LYS A 106 -3.26 8.53 9.24
CA LYS A 106 -4.47 9.12 8.63
C LYS A 106 -4.38 8.88 7.11
N PRO A 107 -5.41 8.34 6.47
CA PRO A 107 -5.40 8.25 5.01
C PRO A 107 -5.22 9.66 4.45
N ALA A 108 -4.28 9.81 3.51
CA ALA A 108 -4.24 10.96 2.65
C ALA A 108 -5.55 10.95 1.85
N ARG A 109 -6.54 11.69 2.36
CA ARG A 109 -7.85 11.86 1.75
C ARG A 109 -7.61 12.54 0.40
N GLY A 110 -7.95 11.85 -0.68
CA GLY A 110 -8.01 12.40 -2.04
C GLY A 110 -8.93 13.63 -2.13
N PRO A 111 -8.96 14.32 -3.28
CA PRO A 111 -9.37 15.72 -3.34
C PRO A 111 -10.87 15.95 -3.10
N LYS A 112 -11.13 16.94 -2.22
CA LYS A 112 -12.31 17.83 -2.04
C LYS A 112 -13.58 17.52 -2.84
N GLU A 113 -14.71 17.34 -2.12
CA GLU A 113 -15.99 17.95 -2.58
C GLU A 113 -17.05 18.27 -1.50
N ASP A 114 -16.99 17.76 -0.27
CA ASP A 114 -18.18 17.86 0.63
C ASP A 114 -18.06 18.71 1.90
N TRP A 115 -16.94 19.40 2.15
CA TRP A 115 -16.85 20.26 3.35
C TRP A 115 -17.61 21.59 3.19
N LEU A 116 -17.79 22.06 1.95
CA LEU A 116 -18.50 23.32 1.69
C LEU A 116 -19.99 23.22 2.03
N LYS A 117 -20.59 22.03 1.84
CA LYS A 117 -22.00 21.75 2.13
C LYS A 117 -22.33 21.83 3.63
N SER A 118 -21.33 21.66 4.49
CA SER A 118 -21.44 21.75 5.95
C SER A 118 -20.77 22.99 6.54
N ALA A 119 -20.14 23.82 5.71
CA ALA A 119 -19.49 25.05 6.15
C ALA A 119 -20.53 26.16 6.33
N THR A 120 -20.47 26.83 7.49
CA THR A 120 -21.24 28.04 7.78
C THR A 120 -20.43 29.28 7.41
N CYS A 121 -21.02 30.20 6.67
CA CYS A 121 -20.37 31.44 6.29
C CYS A 121 -20.28 32.40 7.48
N ASN A 122 -19.07 32.77 7.89
CA ASN A 122 -18.84 33.74 8.97
C ASN A 122 -19.24 35.19 8.65
N ASN A 123 -19.75 35.48 7.45
CA ASN A 123 -20.25 36.80 7.07
C ASN A 123 -21.78 36.91 7.18
N CYS A 124 -22.52 35.85 6.80
CA CYS A 124 -23.99 35.87 6.78
C CYS A 124 -24.66 34.76 7.62
N GLY A 125 -23.89 33.83 8.19
CA GLY A 125 -24.40 32.74 9.00
C GLY A 125 -25.05 31.58 8.23
N GLN A 126 -25.09 31.62 6.89
CA GLN A 126 -25.73 30.59 6.06
C GLN A 126 -24.78 29.42 5.75
N PHE A 127 -25.33 28.21 5.63
CA PHE A 127 -24.59 26.99 5.27
C PHE A 127 -24.35 26.90 3.74
N GLY A 128 -23.38 26.09 3.32
CA GLY A 128 -23.16 25.75 1.91
C GLY A 128 -22.10 26.58 1.17
N HIS A 129 -21.53 27.59 1.82
CA HIS A 129 -20.46 28.43 1.25
C HIS A 129 -19.59 29.09 2.34
N ILE A 130 -18.47 29.68 1.93
CA ILE A 130 -17.54 30.42 2.80
C ILE A 130 -17.47 31.90 2.42
N LYS A 131 -16.96 32.75 3.34
CA LYS A 131 -16.87 34.22 3.19
C LYS A 131 -16.37 34.73 1.82
N PRO A 132 -15.33 34.14 1.19
CA PRO A 132 -14.86 34.56 -0.14
C PRO A 132 -15.89 34.40 -1.28
N GLN A 133 -16.90 33.55 -1.08
CA GLN A 133 -17.95 33.23 -2.06
C GLN A 133 -19.33 33.77 -1.64
N CYS A 134 -19.37 34.63 -0.63
CA CYS A 134 -20.60 35.20 -0.10
C CYS A 134 -21.02 36.41 -0.94
N THR A 135 -22.25 36.40 -1.46
CA THR A 135 -22.83 37.48 -2.27
C THR A 135 -23.53 38.56 -1.45
N SER A 136 -23.60 38.42 -0.11
CA SER A 136 -24.15 39.46 0.76
C SER A 136 -23.18 40.63 0.88
N THR A 137 -23.60 41.81 0.39
CA THR A 137 -22.91 43.07 0.64
C THR A 137 -22.99 43.42 2.12
N LYS A 138 -21.87 43.88 2.65
CA LYS A 138 -21.57 43.96 4.09
C LYS A 138 -22.29 45.14 4.75
N GLU A 139 -23.60 45.15 4.78
CA GLU A 139 -24.37 46.11 5.59
C GLU A 139 -25.55 45.45 6.28
N MET A 140 -25.67 45.80 7.57
CA MET A 140 -26.73 45.44 8.52
C MET A 140 -26.71 43.99 9.01
N ASN A 141 -26.00 43.76 10.12
CA ASN A 141 -26.64 43.49 11.40
C ASN A 141 -25.58 43.50 12.52
N HIS A 142 -25.37 44.71 13.05
CA HIS A 142 -24.95 44.90 14.44
C HIS A 142 -26.13 44.50 15.35
N TYR A 143 -25.79 43.99 16.55
CA TYR A 143 -26.64 43.87 17.76
C TYR A 143 -27.60 42.64 17.77
N VAL A 144 -27.71 41.81 18.83
CA VAL A 144 -27.23 41.88 20.23
C VAL A 144 -27.04 40.45 20.76
N GLY A 145 -26.08 40.29 21.67
CA GLY A 145 -26.12 39.20 22.65
C GLY A 145 -27.17 39.44 23.72
N GLY A 146 -27.67 38.34 24.27
CA GLY A 146 -28.59 38.24 25.40
C GLY A 146 -28.85 36.77 25.66
#